data_AF-A0A2D5WJV9-F1
#
_entry.id   AF-A0A2D5WJV9-F1
#
_cell.length_a   1.000
_cell.length_b   1.000
_cell.length_c   1.000
_cell.angle_alpha   90.00
_cell.angle_beta   90.00
_cell.angle_gamma   90.00
#
_symmetry.space_group_name_H-M   'P 1'
#
loop_
_entity.id
_entity.type
_entity.pdbx_description
1 polymer ?
#
loop_
_entity_poly.entity_id
_entity_poly.type
_entity_poly.pdbx_seq_one_letter_code
_entity_poly.pdbx_strand_id
1 'polypeptide(L)'
;MSQQPNIEDTDHKLQTLSDLPVPRSQAKKDTSGNLKHPFDEVFSIPSPDSGYALKLIKKYEHFWNTHHKKKLITKIISNLVIYQASLVGRGPTKSDIERVLEVLQISENSLGLLNKENLQLASKETIKGLHLSELFSSIDVDKI
;
A
#
# COMPACT_ATOMS: atom_id res chain seq x y z
N MET A 1 -2.27 55.64 20.70
CA MET A 1 -3.56 55.32 20.05
C MET A 1 -3.28 54.38 18.88
N SER A 2 -3.78 53.15 18.91
CA SER A 2 -3.66 52.19 17.81
C SER A 2 -4.91 52.27 16.95
N GLN A 3 -4.77 52.61 15.67
CA GLN A 3 -5.87 52.46 14.71
C GLN A 3 -5.94 50.99 14.28
N GLN A 4 -7.09 50.34 14.49
CA GLN A 4 -7.38 49.06 13.85
C GLN A 4 -8.00 49.32 12.47
N PRO A 5 -7.70 48.50 11.46
CA PRO A 5 -8.31 48.64 10.14
C PRO A 5 -9.79 48.26 10.20
N ASN A 6 -10.64 49.10 9.60
CA ASN A 6 -12.07 48.86 9.42
C ASN A 6 -12.24 47.82 8.29
N ILE A 7 -12.49 46.57 8.65
CA ILE A 7 -12.78 45.51 7.69
C ILE A 7 -14.29 45.60 7.43
N GLU A 8 -14.67 45.99 6.22
CA GLU A 8 -16.07 45.90 5.80
C GLU A 8 -16.42 44.42 5.65
N ASP A 9 -17.39 43.95 6.44
CA ASP A 9 -17.98 42.62 6.32
C ASP A 9 -18.74 42.54 4.99
N THR A 10 -18.02 42.27 3.90
CA THR A 10 -18.66 41.84 2.67
C THR A 10 -19.17 40.43 2.89
N ASP A 11 -20.50 40.29 2.93
CA ASP A 11 -21.24 39.02 2.82
C ASP A 11 -20.89 38.34 1.49
N HIS A 12 -19.68 37.77 1.41
CA HIS A 12 -19.34 36.78 0.43
C HIS A 12 -20.09 35.52 0.82
N LYS A 13 -21.37 35.45 0.41
CA LYS A 13 -22.05 34.18 0.15
C LYS A 13 -21.05 33.32 -0.59
N LEU A 14 -20.48 32.33 0.09
CA LEU A 14 -19.79 31.21 -0.53
C LEU A 14 -20.82 30.63 -1.49
N GLN A 15 -20.74 31.03 -2.76
CA GLN A 15 -21.46 30.37 -3.83
C GLN A 15 -21.06 28.91 -3.72
N THR A 16 -22.00 28.10 -3.27
CA THR A 16 -21.96 26.65 -3.24
C THR A 16 -21.40 26.20 -4.57
N LEU A 17 -20.12 25.83 -4.57
CA LEU A 17 -19.42 25.30 -5.72
C LEU A 17 -20.12 23.99 -6.08
N SER A 18 -21.05 24.11 -7.04
CA SER A 18 -21.41 23.12 -8.04
C SER A 18 -21.60 21.68 -7.56
N ASP A 19 -22.87 21.24 -7.54
CA ASP A 19 -23.29 19.84 -7.68
C ASP A 19 -22.98 19.28 -9.09
N LEU A 20 -21.77 19.55 -9.61
CA LEU A 20 -21.31 18.92 -10.83
C LEU A 20 -20.91 17.48 -10.47
N PRO A 21 -21.46 16.45 -11.13
CA PRO A 21 -21.04 15.10 -10.89
C PRO A 21 -19.55 15.00 -11.24
N VAL A 22 -18.72 14.75 -10.22
CA VAL A 22 -17.30 14.52 -10.41
C VAL A 22 -17.16 13.33 -11.37
N PRO A 23 -16.36 13.42 -12.45
CA PRO A 23 -16.14 12.31 -13.35
C PRO A 23 -15.59 11.12 -12.56
N ARG A 24 -16.43 10.12 -12.25
CA ARG A 24 -15.94 8.83 -11.77
C ARG A 24 -15.31 8.15 -12.97
N SER A 25 -14.05 7.73 -12.86
CA SER A 25 -13.45 6.85 -13.87
C SER A 25 -14.30 5.58 -13.95
N GLN A 26 -15.14 5.45 -14.96
CA GLN A 26 -15.72 4.17 -15.27
C GLN A 26 -14.54 3.29 -15.69
N ALA A 27 -14.21 2.30 -14.87
CA ALA A 27 -13.22 1.28 -15.24
C ALA A 27 -13.59 0.80 -16.65
N LYS A 28 -12.64 0.88 -17.59
CA LYS A 28 -12.85 0.33 -18.92
C LYS A 28 -13.27 -1.12 -18.72
N LYS A 29 -14.45 -1.49 -19.23
CA LYS A 29 -14.83 -2.90 -19.31
C LYS A 29 -13.79 -3.55 -20.21
N ASP A 30 -12.87 -4.31 -19.64
CA ASP A 30 -11.96 -5.15 -20.40
C ASP A 30 -12.82 -6.09 -21.24
N THR A 31 -12.76 -5.92 -22.57
CA THR A 31 -13.58 -6.66 -23.55
C THR A 31 -13.13 -8.12 -23.70
N SER A 32 -12.16 -8.58 -22.93
CA SER A 32 -11.68 -9.96 -22.93
C SER A 32 -12.26 -10.70 -21.72
N GLY A 33 -13.28 -11.54 -21.95
CA GLY A 33 -13.91 -12.40 -20.94
C GLY A 33 -13.02 -13.54 -20.41
N ASN A 34 -11.70 -13.35 -20.37
CA ASN A 34 -10.78 -14.26 -19.71
C ASN A 34 -10.52 -13.75 -18.29
N LEU A 35 -10.83 -14.58 -17.30
CA LEU A 35 -10.32 -14.41 -15.94
C LEU A 35 -8.79 -14.37 -16.05
N LYS A 36 -8.20 -13.18 -15.85
CA LYS A 36 -6.74 -13.02 -15.82
C LYS A 36 -6.21 -13.84 -14.65
N HIS A 37 -5.10 -14.54 -14.85
CA HIS A 37 -4.49 -15.28 -13.75
C HIS A 37 -4.11 -14.27 -12.66
N PRO A 38 -4.23 -14.57 -11.35
CA PRO A 38 -3.83 -13.65 -10.28
C PRO A 38 -2.36 -13.17 -10.35
N PHE A 39 -1.53 -13.79 -11.19
CA PHE A 39 -0.15 -13.39 -11.47
C PHE A 39 0.00 -12.45 -12.67
N ASP A 40 -1.03 -12.31 -13.51
CA ASP A 40 -1.06 -11.39 -14.66
C ASP A 40 -1.47 -9.97 -14.25
N GLU A 41 -2.12 -9.82 -13.09
CA GLU A 41 -2.44 -8.51 -12.54
C GLU A 41 -1.22 -7.92 -11.86
N VAL A 42 -0.69 -6.87 -12.48
CA VAL A 42 0.39 -6.06 -11.91
C VAL A 42 -0.17 -5.42 -10.63
N PHE A 43 0.17 -5.99 -9.46
CA PHE A 43 -0.13 -5.46 -8.11
C PHE A 43 0.33 -4.00 -7.87
N SER A 44 0.97 -3.39 -8.87
CA SER A 44 1.62 -2.09 -8.80
C SER A 44 0.78 -0.93 -9.36
N ILE A 45 -0.51 -1.13 -9.67
CA ILE A 45 -1.41 -0.03 -10.06
C ILE A 45 -1.89 0.67 -8.78
N PRO A 46 -1.99 2.01 -8.73
CA PRO A 46 -2.67 2.71 -7.63
C PRO A 46 -4.17 2.35 -7.61
N SER A 47 -4.48 1.19 -7.02
CA SER A 47 -5.83 0.73 -6.73
C SER A 47 -6.26 1.22 -5.34
N PRO A 48 -7.57 1.26 -5.03
CA PRO A 48 -8.05 1.55 -3.68
C PRO A 48 -7.35 0.73 -2.60
N ASP A 49 -6.99 -0.52 -2.91
CA ASP A 49 -6.29 -1.44 -2.01
C ASP A 49 -4.86 -1.00 -1.71
N SER A 50 -4.14 -0.44 -2.69
CA SER A 50 -2.79 0.09 -2.47
C SER A 50 -2.76 1.27 -1.50
N GLY A 51 -3.74 2.19 -1.62
CA GLY A 51 -3.89 3.32 -0.70
C GLY A 51 -4.31 2.88 0.69
N TYR A 52 -5.19 1.87 0.77
CA TYR A 52 -5.62 1.30 2.04
C TYR A 52 -4.50 0.52 2.75
N ALA A 53 -3.73 -0.29 2.03
CA ALA A 53 -2.54 -0.96 2.55
C ALA A 53 -1.55 0.03 3.18
N LEU A 54 -1.23 1.11 2.46
CA LEU A 54 -0.36 2.17 2.97
C LEU A 54 -0.90 2.79 4.27
N LYS A 55 -2.21 3.04 4.35
CA LYS A 55 -2.84 3.58 5.56
C LYS A 55 -2.68 2.63 6.75
N LEU A 56 -2.81 1.33 6.54
CA LEU A 56 -2.62 0.33 7.58
C LEU A 56 -1.15 0.21 7.99
N ILE A 57 -0.23 0.18 7.02
CA ILE A 57 1.22 0.03 7.23
C ILE A 57 1.81 1.19 8.02
N LYS A 58 1.28 2.41 7.90
CA LYS A 58 1.74 3.57 8.68
C LYS A 58 1.81 3.32 10.19
N LYS A 59 0.94 2.47 10.74
CA LYS A 59 0.97 2.11 12.17
C LYS A 59 2.21 1.29 12.56
N TYR A 60 2.79 0.59 11.60
CA TYR A 60 3.92 -0.33 11.76
C TYR A 60 5.24 0.27 11.27
N GLU A 61 5.23 1.49 10.73
CA GLU A 61 6.43 2.11 10.14
C GLU A 61 7.55 2.35 11.17
N HIS A 62 7.25 2.36 12.47
CA HIS A 62 8.23 2.50 13.55
C HIS A 62 9.36 1.45 13.47
N PHE A 63 9.07 0.22 13.00
CA PHE A 63 10.06 -0.84 12.82
C PHE A 63 11.20 -0.50 11.85
N TRP A 64 10.96 0.40 10.87
CA TRP A 64 11.96 0.72 9.83
C TRP A 64 12.09 2.21 9.51
N ASN A 65 11.43 3.10 10.26
CA ASN A 65 11.43 4.55 9.99
C ASN A 65 12.84 5.18 10.11
N THR A 66 13.71 4.60 10.94
CA THR A 66 15.11 5.04 11.10
C THR A 66 16.04 4.54 9.99
N HIS A 67 15.59 3.58 9.18
CA HIS A 67 16.42 2.96 8.16
C HIS A 67 16.55 3.85 6.91
N HIS A 68 17.77 3.99 6.39
CA HIS A 68 18.07 4.82 5.21
C HIS A 68 17.27 4.44 3.95
N LYS A 69 16.89 3.16 3.81
CA LYS A 69 16.04 2.64 2.71
C LYS A 69 14.55 2.51 3.06
N LYS A 70 14.04 3.23 4.07
CA LYS A 70 12.65 3.11 4.52
C LYS A 70 11.60 3.16 3.40
N LYS A 71 11.78 4.04 2.41
CA LYS A 71 10.86 4.13 1.25
C LYS A 71 10.76 2.82 0.45
N LEU A 72 11.89 2.12 0.28
CA LEU A 72 11.93 0.83 -0.41
C LEU A 72 11.31 -0.26 0.45
N ILE A 73 11.63 -0.28 1.75
CA ILE A 73 11.06 -1.24 2.70
C ILE A 73 9.54 -1.11 2.76
N THR A 74 9.00 0.10 2.93
CA THR A 74 7.56 0.35 2.92
C THR A 74 6.89 -0.13 1.62
N LYS A 75 7.55 0.03 0.47
CA LYS A 75 7.03 -0.49 -0.81
C LYS A 75 7.03 -2.02 -0.86
N ILE A 76 8.11 -2.67 -0.42
CA ILE A 76 8.21 -4.13 -0.35
C ILE A 76 7.09 -4.68 0.54
N ILE A 77 6.95 -4.15 1.75
CA ILE A 77 5.92 -4.59 2.71
C ILE A 77 4.53 -4.35 2.14
N SER A 78 4.27 -3.19 1.53
CA SER A 78 2.99 -2.90 0.88
C SER A 78 2.65 -3.90 -0.22
N ASN A 79 3.61 -4.23 -1.08
CA ASN A 79 3.39 -5.20 -2.16
C ASN A 79 3.11 -6.60 -1.61
N LEU A 80 3.87 -7.03 -0.60
CA LEU A 80 3.68 -8.35 0.03
C LEU A 80 2.32 -8.45 0.76
N VAL A 81 1.87 -7.38 1.40
CA VAL A 81 0.55 -7.31 2.04
C VAL A 81 -0.57 -7.40 1.01
N ILE A 82 -0.44 -6.68 -0.10
CA ILE A 82 -1.42 -6.75 -1.20
C ILE A 82 -1.42 -8.16 -1.80
N TYR A 83 -0.24 -8.75 -2.02
CA TYR A 83 -0.11 -10.12 -2.49
C TYR A 83 -0.82 -11.11 -1.55
N GLN A 84 -0.58 -11.03 -0.24
CA GLN A 84 -1.27 -11.87 0.74
C GLN A 84 -2.79 -11.75 0.68
N ALA A 85 -3.30 -10.53 0.62
CA ALA A 85 -4.74 -10.29 0.54
C ALA A 85 -5.34 -10.80 -0.79
N SER A 86 -4.57 -10.73 -1.87
CA SER A 86 -5.00 -11.21 -3.19
C SER A 86 -5.12 -12.72 -3.32
N LEU A 87 -4.30 -13.49 -2.58
CA LEU A 87 -4.40 -14.96 -2.55
C LEU A 87 -5.78 -15.45 -2.11
N VAL A 88 -6.46 -14.66 -1.27
CA VAL A 88 -7.82 -14.93 -0.77
C VAL A 88 -8.89 -14.02 -1.39
N GLY A 89 -8.54 -13.24 -2.42
CA GLY A 89 -9.48 -12.42 -3.20
C GLY A 89 -10.14 -11.28 -2.43
N ARG A 90 -9.48 -10.72 -1.39
CA ARG A 90 -10.01 -9.61 -0.59
C ARG A 90 -9.03 -8.44 -0.47
N GLY A 91 -9.51 -7.32 0.08
CA GLY A 91 -8.67 -6.17 0.41
C GLY A 91 -7.70 -6.45 1.57
N PRO A 92 -6.61 -5.65 1.68
CA PRO A 92 -5.63 -5.73 2.77
C PRO A 92 -6.23 -5.52 4.17
N THR A 93 -5.76 -6.28 5.14
CA THR A 93 -6.18 -6.24 6.54
C THR A 93 -4.99 -6.17 7.50
N LYS A 94 -5.27 -5.94 8.79
CA LYS A 94 -4.25 -5.94 9.84
C LYS A 94 -3.51 -7.27 9.93
N SER A 95 -4.23 -8.39 9.81
CA SER A 95 -3.66 -9.74 9.88
C SER A 95 -2.69 -10.03 8.73
N ASP A 96 -2.92 -9.45 7.54
CA ASP A 96 -1.96 -9.61 6.42
C ASP A 96 -0.63 -8.94 6.74
N ILE A 97 -0.67 -7.77 7.39
CA ILE A 97 0.55 -7.06 7.81
C ILE A 97 1.28 -7.88 8.86
N GLU A 98 0.57 -8.35 9.89
CA GLU A 98 1.15 -9.16 10.96
C GLU A 98 1.81 -10.43 10.39
N ARG A 99 1.14 -11.12 9.46
CA ARG A 99 1.70 -12.28 8.75
C ARG A 99 2.95 -11.91 7.95
N VAL A 100 2.95 -10.78 7.22
CA VAL A 100 4.13 -10.32 6.48
C VAL A 100 5.30 -10.00 7.41
N LEU A 101 5.05 -9.35 8.55
CA LEU A 101 6.09 -9.05 9.53
C LEU A 101 6.66 -10.34 10.15
N GLU A 102 5.80 -11.31 10.46
CA GLU A 102 6.21 -12.63 10.98
C GLU A 102 7.08 -13.40 9.97
N VAL A 103 6.62 -13.52 8.72
CA VAL A 103 7.35 -14.23 7.66
C VAL A 103 8.69 -13.58 7.36
N LEU A 104 8.75 -12.25 7.35
CA LEU A 104 10.00 -11.52 7.17
C LEU A 104 10.86 -11.46 8.43
N GLN A 105 10.36 -11.96 9.57
CA GLN A 105 11.01 -11.91 10.88
C GLN A 105 11.40 -10.48 11.32
N ILE A 106 10.53 -9.51 11.02
CA ILE A 106 10.73 -8.12 11.41
C ILE A 106 10.34 -7.94 12.87
N SER A 107 11.22 -7.27 13.62
CA SER A 107 11.02 -6.91 15.03
C SER A 107 11.55 -5.50 15.29
N GLU A 108 11.37 -4.98 16.50
CA GLU A 108 11.84 -3.64 16.90
C GLU A 108 13.34 -3.41 16.62
N ASN A 109 14.14 -4.46 16.67
CA ASN A 109 15.61 -4.38 16.58
C ASN A 109 16.18 -4.96 15.27
N SER A 110 15.35 -5.57 14.43
CA SER A 110 15.82 -6.29 13.24
C SER A 110 14.83 -6.21 12.09
N LEU A 111 15.36 -6.00 10.89
CA LEU A 111 14.59 -6.08 9.64
C LEU A 111 14.49 -7.51 9.09
N GLY A 112 14.99 -8.49 9.85
CA GLY A 112 14.93 -9.92 9.52
C GLY A 112 15.48 -10.22 8.13
N LEU A 113 14.62 -10.75 7.26
CA LEU A 113 14.98 -11.14 5.89
C LEU A 113 15.21 -9.96 4.94
N LEU A 114 14.91 -8.71 5.34
CA LEU A 114 15.21 -7.52 4.54
C LEU A 114 16.67 -7.07 4.70
N ASN A 115 17.60 -7.99 4.46
CA ASN A 115 19.04 -7.74 4.50
C ASN A 115 19.52 -6.97 3.26
N LYS A 116 20.83 -6.64 3.21
CA LYS A 116 21.41 -5.84 2.12
C LYS A 116 21.19 -6.47 0.74
N GLU A 117 21.31 -7.79 0.65
CA GLU A 117 21.20 -8.56 -0.60
C GLU A 117 19.76 -8.54 -1.12
N ASN A 118 18.79 -8.89 -0.27
CA ASN A 118 17.37 -8.88 -0.62
C ASN A 118 16.88 -7.46 -0.95
N LEU A 119 17.35 -6.43 -0.23
CA LEU A 119 17.04 -5.04 -0.58
C LEU A 119 17.66 -4.62 -1.92
N GLN A 120 18.84 -5.12 -2.27
CA GLN A 120 19.45 -4.86 -3.58
C GLN A 120 18.69 -5.56 -4.70
N LEU A 121 18.31 -6.83 -4.50
CA LEU A 121 17.49 -7.57 -5.44
C LEU A 121 16.13 -6.89 -5.65
N ALA A 122 15.41 -6.60 -4.55
CA ALA A 122 14.13 -5.90 -4.59
C ALA A 122 14.19 -4.54 -5.29
N SER A 123 15.31 -3.83 -5.18
CA SER A 123 15.46 -2.52 -5.84
C SER A 123 15.45 -2.62 -7.38
N LYS A 124 15.86 -3.76 -7.94
CA LYS A 124 15.94 -4.01 -9.39
C LYS A 124 14.65 -4.56 -9.98
N GLU A 125 13.78 -5.15 -9.17
CA GLU A 125 12.52 -5.74 -9.63
C GLU A 125 11.50 -4.68 -10.07
N THR A 126 10.64 -5.02 -11.03
CA THR A 126 9.50 -4.17 -11.41
C THR A 126 8.53 -4.02 -10.24
N ILE A 127 8.11 -5.16 -9.65
CA ILE A 127 7.34 -5.20 -8.40
C ILE A 127 8.32 -5.41 -7.26
N LYS A 128 8.50 -4.41 -6.41
CA LYS A 128 9.50 -4.44 -5.34
C LYS A 128 9.18 -5.54 -4.33
N GLY A 129 10.11 -6.47 -4.14
CA GLY A 129 10.00 -7.58 -3.19
C GLY A 129 9.26 -8.80 -3.73
N LEU A 130 9.12 -8.93 -5.05
CA LEU A 130 8.36 -10.03 -5.66
C LEU A 130 8.97 -11.40 -5.32
N HIS A 131 10.29 -11.56 -5.37
CA HIS A 131 10.96 -12.79 -4.96
C HIS A 131 10.63 -13.24 -3.53
N LEU A 132 10.30 -12.31 -2.62
CA LEU A 132 9.94 -12.65 -1.24
C LEU A 132 8.52 -13.22 -1.12
N SER A 133 7.70 -13.13 -2.17
CA SER A 133 6.35 -13.71 -2.18
C SER A 133 6.35 -15.23 -2.10
N GLU A 134 7.41 -15.89 -2.60
CA GLU A 134 7.60 -17.35 -2.56
C GLU A 134 7.65 -17.91 -1.13
N LEU A 135 8.07 -17.08 -0.17
CA LEU A 135 8.12 -17.44 1.25
C LEU A 135 6.72 -17.74 1.82
N PHE A 136 5.68 -17.14 1.24
CA PHE A 136 4.31 -17.30 1.72
C PHE A 136 3.62 -18.55 1.18
N SER A 137 4.01 -19.01 -0.01
CA SER A 137 3.50 -20.25 -0.63
C SER A 137 3.90 -21.50 0.16
N SER A 138 5.01 -21.43 0.90
CA SER A 138 5.60 -22.57 1.61
C SER A 138 4.92 -22.86 2.96
N ILE A 139 4.05 -21.96 3.44
CA ILE A 139 3.51 -21.99 4.81
C ILE A 139 2.08 -22.57 4.86
N ASP A 140 1.38 -22.63 3.71
CA ASP A 140 -0.05 -23.01 3.63
C ASP A 140 -0.31 -24.48 3.24
N VAL A 141 0.68 -25.38 3.24
CA VAL A 141 0.44 -26.81 2.92
C VAL A 141 0.00 -27.65 4.14
N ASP A 142 0.22 -27.18 5.37
CA ASP A 142 0.03 -28.01 6.58
C ASP A 142 -1.14 -27.60 7.51
N LYS A 143 -2.07 -26.76 7.04
CA LYS A 143 -3.25 -26.37 7.85
C LYS A 143 -4.55 -26.38 7.03
N ILE A 144 -5.01 -27.59 6.68
CA ILE A 144 -6.43 -27.89 6.41
C ILE A 144 -6.78 -29.14 7.21
#